data_AF-A0A1G3QKR4-F1
#
_entry.id   AF-A0A1G3QKR4-F1
#
_cell.length_a   1.000
_cell.length_b   1.000
_cell.length_c   1.000
_cell.angle_alpha   90.00
_cell.angle_beta   90.00
_cell.angle_gamma   90.00
#
_symmetry.space_group_name_H-M   'P 1'
#
loop_
_entity.id
_entity.type
_entity.pdbx_description
1 polymer ?
#
loop_
_entity_poly.entity_id
_entity_poly.type
_entity_poly.pdbx_seq_one_letter_code
_entity_poly.pdbx_strand_id
1 'polypeptide(L)'
;MVPVYDEEREIVGEVGYSDNLDYWDGRNMTCGSTGRHKGLTQLSDGRYVLIHGTQWEGERDTAEIISPEQAVQEIIQSGDTGLFDEFPGLQKVRDRVILKEKRIKAEQALEGAK
;
A
#
# COMPACT_ATOMS: atom_id res chain seq x y z
N MET A 1 -11.49 1.51 -14.98
CA MET A 1 -10.91 0.19 -14.69
C MET A 1 -9.41 0.34 -14.79
N VAL A 2 -8.66 -0.23 -13.85
CA VAL A 2 -7.20 -0.16 -13.78
C VAL A 2 -6.64 -1.57 -14.02
N PRO A 3 -5.70 -1.75 -14.97
CA PRO A 3 -5.09 -3.07 -15.21
C PRO A 3 -4.20 -3.47 -14.03
N VAL A 4 -4.35 -4.71 -13.58
CA VAL A 4 -3.54 -5.32 -12.53
C VAL A 4 -2.42 -6.12 -13.17
N TYR A 5 -1.19 -5.80 -12.79
CA TYR A 5 0.03 -6.47 -13.18
C TYR A 5 0.52 -7.40 -12.08
N ASP A 6 1.11 -8.53 -12.47
CA ASP A 6 1.87 -9.39 -11.56
C ASP A 6 3.37 -9.03 -11.54
N GLU A 7 4.15 -9.84 -10.83
CA GLU A 7 5.60 -9.69 -10.73
C GLU A 7 6.33 -9.81 -12.08
N GLU A 8 5.74 -10.53 -13.05
CA GLU A 8 6.25 -10.69 -14.41
C GLU A 8 5.79 -9.57 -15.37
N ARG A 9 5.02 -8.61 -14.86
CA ARG A 9 4.37 -7.53 -15.62
C ARG A 9 3.33 -8.02 -16.63
N GLU A 10 2.76 -9.20 -16.39
CA GLU A 10 1.62 -9.69 -17.15
C GLU A 10 0.31 -9.17 -16.55
N ILE A 11 -0.68 -8.93 -17.42
CA ILE A 11 -2.01 -8.48 -16.98
C ILE A 11 -2.78 -9.69 -16.45
N VAL A 12 -3.02 -9.70 -15.16
CA VAL A 12 -3.75 -10.78 -14.47
C VAL A 12 -5.22 -10.45 -14.23
N GLY A 13 -5.61 -9.19 -14.44
CA GLY A 13 -7.00 -8.74 -14.31
C GLY A 13 -7.16 -7.23 -14.37
N GLU A 14 -8.34 -6.74 -14.02
CA GLU A 14 -8.64 -5.32 -13.86
C GLU A 14 -9.43 -5.07 -12.58
N VAL A 15 -9.22 -3.90 -11.97
CA VAL A 15 -9.90 -3.48 -10.74
C VAL A 15 -10.54 -2.10 -10.90
N GLY A 16 -11.51 -1.80 -10.04
CA GLY A 16 -12.01 -0.44 -9.89
C GLY A 16 -10.92 0.47 -9.33
N TYR A 17 -10.88 1.72 -9.77
CA TYR A 17 -9.99 2.72 -9.19
C TYR A 17 -10.38 2.98 -7.73
N SER A 18 -9.39 3.08 -6.84
CA SER A 18 -9.57 3.49 -5.45
C SER A 18 -8.36 4.35 -5.04
N ASP A 19 -8.60 5.31 -4.16
CA ASP A 19 -7.65 6.24 -3.57
C ASP A 19 -7.73 6.21 -2.03
N ASN A 20 -8.16 5.09 -1.44
CA ASN A 20 -8.38 4.96 -0.01
C ASN A 20 -7.10 5.04 0.85
N LEU A 21 -5.91 5.01 0.24
CA LEU A 21 -4.64 5.26 0.95
C LEU A 21 -4.23 6.73 0.92
N ASP A 22 -4.99 7.60 0.24
CA ASP A 22 -4.78 9.02 0.31
C ASP A 22 -5.27 9.57 1.65
N TYR A 23 -4.48 10.46 2.23
CA TYR A 23 -4.80 11.11 3.49
C TYR A 23 -4.83 12.63 3.32
N TRP A 24 -5.58 13.28 4.19
CA TRP A 24 -5.62 14.73 4.25
C TRP A 24 -4.37 15.27 4.96
N ASP A 25 -3.52 16.01 4.26
CA ASP A 25 -2.28 16.59 4.82
C ASP A 25 -2.49 17.96 5.50
N GLY A 26 -3.75 18.42 5.58
CA GLY A 26 -4.11 19.76 6.06
C GLY A 26 -4.43 20.75 4.93
N ARG A 27 -4.11 20.42 3.68
CA ARG A 27 -4.37 21.28 2.51
C ARG A 27 -4.97 20.53 1.32
N ASN A 28 -4.55 19.29 1.09
CA ASN A 28 -4.97 18.46 -0.03
C ASN A 28 -5.13 16.98 0.40
N MET A 29 -5.89 16.21 -0.39
CA MET A 29 -5.82 14.75 -0.38
C MET A 29 -4.54 14.33 -1.13
N THR A 30 -3.66 13.58 -0.47
CA THR A 30 -2.39 13.13 -1.06
C THR A 30 -1.93 11.80 -0.49
N CYS A 31 -1.18 11.04 -1.28
CA CYS A 31 -0.42 9.89 -0.82
C CYS A 31 1.02 10.24 -0.35
N GLY A 32 1.31 11.53 -0.13
CA GLY A 32 2.65 12.04 0.20
C GLY A 32 3.51 12.40 -1.02
N SER A 33 2.94 12.38 -2.23
CA SER A 33 3.60 12.77 -3.48
C SER A 33 2.67 13.61 -4.36
N THR A 34 3.25 14.54 -5.13
CA THR A 34 2.49 15.51 -5.93
C THR A 34 1.86 14.87 -7.17
N GLY A 35 0.52 14.96 -7.28
CA GLY A 35 -0.25 14.46 -8.42
C GLY A 35 -0.26 12.93 -8.53
N ARG A 36 0.03 12.24 -7.42
CA ARG A 36 0.00 10.79 -7.27
C ARG A 36 -1.02 10.43 -6.21
N HIS A 37 -1.69 9.31 -6.43
CA HIS A 37 -2.68 8.76 -5.53
C HIS A 37 -2.41 7.28 -5.32
N LYS A 38 -2.79 6.76 -4.15
CA LYS A 38 -2.66 5.35 -3.85
C LYS A 38 -3.98 4.77 -3.38
N GLY A 39 -4.27 3.55 -3.79
CA GLY A 39 -5.39 2.77 -3.28
C GLY A 39 -5.01 1.33 -3.01
N LEU A 40 -5.72 0.71 -2.08
CA LEU A 40 -5.60 -0.69 -1.77
C LEU A 40 -6.92 -1.39 -2.03
N THR A 41 -6.87 -2.50 -2.74
CA THR A 41 -8.01 -3.38 -2.95
C THR A 41 -7.62 -4.85 -2.78
N GLN A 42 -8.62 -5.73 -2.72
CA GLN A 42 -8.43 -7.16 -2.59
C GLN A 42 -9.17 -7.88 -3.73
N LEU A 43 -8.49 -8.80 -4.40
CA LEU A 43 -9.07 -9.67 -5.41
C LEU A 43 -9.94 -10.75 -4.76
N SER A 44 -10.85 -11.35 -5.54
CA SER A 44 -11.74 -12.41 -5.05
C SER A 44 -11.03 -13.66 -4.54
N ASP A 45 -9.77 -13.86 -4.93
CA ASP A 45 -8.91 -14.96 -4.45
C ASP A 45 -8.12 -14.62 -3.17
N GLY A 46 -8.28 -13.40 -2.65
CA GLY A 46 -7.64 -12.93 -1.43
C GLY A 46 -6.31 -12.21 -1.63
N ARG A 47 -5.77 -12.12 -2.86
CA ARG A 47 -4.56 -11.34 -3.15
C ARG A 47 -4.82 -9.84 -3.00
N TYR A 48 -3.83 -9.13 -2.47
CA TYR A 48 -3.90 -7.67 -2.29
C TYR A 48 -3.33 -6.96 -3.51
N VAL A 49 -3.95 -5.86 -3.89
CA VAL A 49 -3.60 -5.08 -5.07
C VAL A 49 -3.42 -3.62 -4.67
N LEU A 50 -2.26 -3.07 -5.02
CA LEU A 50 -1.93 -1.67 -4.85
C LEU A 50 -2.22 -0.95 -6.16
N ILE A 51 -3.06 0.09 -6.10
CA ILE A 51 -3.45 0.94 -7.21
C ILE A 51 -2.60 2.21 -7.12
N HIS A 52 -1.94 2.55 -8.21
CA HIS A 52 -1.20 3.79 -8.41
C HIS A 52 -1.97 4.69 -9.37
N GLY A 53 -2.56 5.74 -8.80
CA GLY A 53 -3.23 6.79 -9.54
C GLY A 53 -2.28 7.93 -9.91
N THR A 54 -2.53 8.58 -11.04
CA THR A 54 -1.73 9.74 -11.48
C THR A 54 -2.59 10.80 -12.16
N GLN A 55 -2.36 12.06 -11.80
CA GLN A 55 -3.03 13.21 -12.41
C GLN A 55 -2.23 13.81 -13.58
N TRP A 56 -1.07 13.23 -13.91
CA TRP A 56 -0.18 13.75 -14.95
C TRP A 56 -0.64 13.34 -16.35
N GLU A 57 -0.75 14.31 -17.25
CA GLU A 57 -1.16 14.08 -18.62
C GLU A 57 -0.19 13.14 -19.35
N GLY A 58 -0.72 12.08 -19.95
CA GLY A 58 0.05 11.06 -20.66
C GLY A 58 0.46 9.85 -19.82
N GLU A 59 0.30 9.91 -18.49
CA GLU A 59 0.43 8.74 -17.64
C GLU A 59 -0.90 8.01 -17.46
N ARG A 60 -0.82 6.75 -17.06
CA ARG A 60 -2.00 5.90 -16.84
C ARG A 60 -1.96 5.30 -15.45
N ASP A 61 -3.14 5.15 -14.88
CA ASP A 61 -3.30 4.40 -13.65
C ASP A 61 -2.87 2.96 -13.86
N THR A 62 -2.16 2.42 -12.89
CA THR A 62 -1.68 1.03 -12.90
C THR A 62 -1.96 0.40 -11.56
N ALA A 63 -2.09 -0.92 -11.53
CA ALA A 63 -2.24 -1.65 -10.29
C ALA A 63 -1.30 -2.86 -10.30
N GLU A 64 -0.80 -3.23 -9.13
CA GLU A 64 0.12 -4.36 -8.99
C GLU A 64 -0.29 -5.26 -7.82
N ILE A 65 -0.08 -6.57 -7.95
CA ILE A 65 -0.24 -7.49 -6.84
C ILE A 65 0.88 -7.25 -5.84
N ILE A 66 0.51 -7.07 -4.57
CA ILE A 66 1.46 -6.87 -3.48
C ILE A 66 1.30 -7.94 -2.40
N SER A 67 2.36 -8.12 -1.62
CA SER A 67 2.33 -8.99 -0.45
C SER A 67 1.44 -8.41 0.67
N PRO A 68 0.87 -9.24 1.55
CA PRO A 68 0.12 -8.76 2.72
C PRO A 68 0.97 -7.85 3.63
N GLU A 69 2.27 -8.15 3.77
CA GLU A 69 3.20 -7.32 4.54
C GLU A 69 3.35 -5.92 3.94
N GLN A 70 3.45 -5.81 2.61
CA GLN A 70 3.52 -4.52 1.92
C GLN A 70 2.19 -3.76 2.04
N ALA A 71 1.05 -4.45 1.97
CA ALA A 71 -0.26 -3.82 2.15
C ALA A 71 -0.40 -3.19 3.54
N VAL A 72 0.05 -3.90 4.58
CA VAL A 72 0.14 -3.35 5.95
C VAL A 72 1.02 -2.10 6.00
N GLN A 73 2.19 -2.13 5.36
CA GLN A 73 3.11 -1.00 5.36
C GLN A 73 2.49 0.24 4.70
N GLU A 74 1.83 0.08 3.55
CA GLU A 74 1.13 1.17 2.86
C GLU A 74 0.01 1.77 3.73
N ILE A 75 -0.81 0.92 4.39
CA ILE A 75 -1.84 1.39 5.33
C ILE A 75 -1.20 2.17 6.49
N ILE A 76 -0.13 1.65 7.11
CA ILE A 76 0.55 2.34 8.21
C ILE A 76 1.14 3.68 7.74
N GLN A 77 1.71 3.73 6.54
CA GLN A 77 2.27 4.95 5.95
C GLN A 77 1.20 6.00 5.66
N SER A 78 0.03 5.59 5.18
CA SER A 78 -1.11 6.50 4.97
C SER A 78 -1.64 7.08 6.28
N GLY A 79 -1.43 6.39 7.40
CA GLY A 79 -1.99 6.76 8.69
C GLY A 79 -3.48 6.42 8.86
N ASP A 80 -4.15 5.92 7.80
CA ASP A 80 -5.55 5.50 7.88
C ASP A 80 -5.68 4.08 8.45
N THR A 81 -5.59 3.98 9.77
CA THR A 81 -5.76 2.70 10.47
C THR A 81 -7.16 2.10 10.33
N GLY A 82 -8.16 2.84 9.84
CA GLY A 82 -9.52 2.33 9.62
C GLY A 82 -9.56 1.26 8.53
N LEU A 83 -8.63 1.30 7.57
CA LEU A 83 -8.53 0.30 6.51
C LEU A 83 -8.28 -1.12 7.03
N PHE A 84 -7.74 -1.29 8.25
CA PHE A 84 -7.60 -2.62 8.85
C PHE A 84 -8.93 -3.29 9.18
N ASP A 85 -10.02 -2.52 9.31
CA ASP A 85 -11.37 -3.05 9.51
C ASP A 85 -11.98 -3.55 8.19
N GLU A 86 -11.62 -2.91 7.06
CA GLU A 86 -12.00 -3.35 5.71
C GLU A 86 -11.21 -4.59 5.26
N PHE A 87 -9.96 -4.72 5.72
CA PHE A 87 -9.08 -5.85 5.40
C PHE A 87 -8.70 -6.66 6.66
N PRO A 88 -9.62 -7.45 7.24
CA PRO A 88 -9.39 -8.14 8.52
C PRO A 88 -8.22 -9.15 8.46
N GLY A 89 -7.89 -9.66 7.27
CA GLY A 89 -6.71 -10.51 7.04
C GLY A 89 -5.38 -9.82 7.37
N LEU A 90 -5.32 -8.49 7.24
CA LEU A 90 -4.10 -7.71 7.48
C LEU A 90 -3.84 -7.41 8.96
N GLN A 91 -4.84 -7.53 9.84
CA GLN A 91 -4.66 -7.27 11.28
C GLN A 91 -3.60 -8.19 11.91
N LYS A 92 -3.63 -9.48 11.57
CA LYS A 92 -2.63 -10.44 12.07
C LYS A 92 -1.24 -10.16 11.50
N VAL A 93 -1.17 -9.71 10.25
CA VAL A 93 0.08 -9.37 9.57
C VAL A 93 0.69 -8.10 10.17
N ARG A 94 -0.15 -7.13 10.53
CA ARG A 94 0.23 -5.88 11.20
C ARG A 94 1.07 -6.13 12.45
N ASP A 95 0.59 -6.98 13.35
CA ASP A 95 1.31 -7.31 14.59
C ASP A 95 2.71 -7.86 14.29
N ARG A 96 2.80 -8.75 13.30
CA ARG A 96 4.07 -9.35 12.86
C ARG A 96 5.03 -8.33 12.24
N VAL A 97 4.54 -7.43 11.40
CA VAL A 97 5.34 -6.38 10.74
C VAL A 97 5.91 -5.41 11.77
N ILE A 98 5.09 -4.93 12.71
CA ILE A 98 5.53 -4.00 13.78
C ILE A 98 6.62 -4.62 14.65
N LEU A 99 6.49 -5.92 15.00
CA LEU A 99 7.51 -6.65 15.74
C LEU A 99 8.83 -6.76 14.97
N LYS A 100 8.77 -7.00 13.65
CA LYS A 100 9.95 -7.09 12.78
C LYS A 100 10.69 -5.75 12.68
N GLU A 101 9.99 -4.64 12.50
CA GLU A 101 10.62 -3.31 12.42
C GLU A 101 11.30 -2.91 13.74
N LYS A 102 10.67 -3.19 14.88
CA LYS A 102 11.29 -2.92 16.20
C LYS A 102 12.59 -3.68 16.38
N ARG A 103 12.65 -4.93 15.92
CA ARG A 103 13.87 -5.74 15.97
C ARG A 103 14.95 -5.20 15.05
N ILE A 104 14.62 -4.85 13.82
CA ILE A 104 15.59 -4.29 12.84
C ILE A 104 16.16 -2.96 13.34
N LYS A 105 15.31 -2.04 13.83
CA LYS A 105 15.78 -0.77 14.40
C LYS A 105 16.70 -0.97 15.61
N ALA A 106 16.41 -1.96 16.46
CA ALA A 106 17.25 -2.28 17.61
C ALA A 106 18.61 -2.88 17.21
N GLU A 107 18.65 -3.77 16.22
CA GLU A 107 19.88 -4.33 15.66
C GLU A 107 20.74 -3.23 14.98
N GLN A 108 20.12 -2.36 14.18
CA GLN A 108 20.80 -1.23 13.52
C GLN A 108 21.34 -0.20 14.53
N ALA A 109 20.60 0.11 15.60
CA ALA A 109 21.08 1.00 16.66
C ALA A 109 22.29 0.41 17.43
N LEU A 110 22.38 -0.91 17.54
CA LEU A 110 23.51 -1.60 18.14
C LEU A 110 24.74 -1.62 17.23
N GLU A 111 24.54 -1.69 15.92
CA GLU A 111 25.60 -1.73 14.92
C GLU A 111 26.19 -0.34 14.62
N GLY A 112 25.37 0.71 14.60
CA GLY A 112 25.82 2.10 14.44
C GLY A 112 26.49 2.71 15.67
N ALA A 113 26.53 2.01 16.80
CA ALA A 113 27.20 2.42 18.04
C ALA A 113 28.63 1.85 18.19
N LYS A 114 29.13 1.12 17.18
CA LYS A 114 30.51 0.62 17.08
C LYS A 114 31.35 1.47 16.15
#